data_AF-A0A7J4L9Y8-F1
#
_entry.id   AF-A0A7J4L9Y8-F1
#
_cell.length_a   1.000
_cell.length_b   1.000
_cell.length_c   1.000
_cell.angle_alpha   90.00
_cell.angle_beta   90.00
_cell.angle_gamma   90.00
#
_symmetry.space_group_name_H-M   'P 1'
#
loop_
_entity.id
_entity.type
_entity.pdbx_description
1 polymer ?
#
loop_
_entity_poly.entity_id
_entity_poly.type
_entity_poly.pdbx_seq_one_letter_code
_entity_poly.pdbx_strand_id
1 'polypeptide(L)'
;LPQKIFEIGDIVSNEDTLQNLAFVSMHSNAEFSEIRAYVDALFREIDIAVDLKDSDDPAFLEGRRGDIFYKNKKIGVFGEFHPEVIWNFQLDHPIVGMEININILQ
;
A
#
# COMPACT_ATOMS: atom_id res chain seq x y z
N LEU A 1 13.63 2.57 -16.35
CA LEU A 1 12.37 3.36 -16.36
C LEU A 1 11.53 2.88 -15.18
N PRO A 2 10.80 3.78 -14.49
CA PRO A 2 9.99 3.36 -13.35
C PRO A 2 8.92 2.37 -13.79
N GLN A 3 8.80 1.26 -13.05
CA GLN A 3 7.72 0.29 -13.22
C GLN A 3 6.61 0.65 -12.22
N LYS A 4 5.42 0.97 -12.73
CA LYS A 4 4.26 1.32 -11.92
C LYS A 4 3.11 0.43 -12.33
N ILE A 5 2.64 -0.39 -11.41
CA ILE A 5 1.56 -1.35 -11.67
C ILE A 5 0.53 -1.25 -10.55
N PHE A 6 -0.72 -1.52 -10.90
CA PHE A 6 -1.81 -1.67 -9.95
C PHE A 6 -2.74 -2.76 -10.43
N GLU A 7 -3.49 -3.34 -9.50
CA GLU A 7 -4.51 -4.32 -9.79
C GLU A 7 -5.66 -4.20 -8.78
N ILE A 8 -6.88 -4.47 -9.25
CA ILE A 8 -8.05 -4.68 -8.40
C ILE A 8 -8.46 -6.12 -8.59
N GLY A 9 -8.44 -6.90 -7.50
CA GLY A 9 -8.69 -8.33 -7.58
C GLY A 9 -9.25 -8.91 -6.28
N ASP A 10 -9.75 -10.13 -6.38
CA ASP A 10 -10.29 -10.86 -5.26
C ASP A 10 -9.15 -11.53 -4.45
N ILE A 11 -9.26 -11.45 -3.14
CA ILE A 11 -8.40 -12.13 -2.17
C ILE A 11 -9.26 -12.99 -1.25
N VAL A 12 -8.65 -14.03 -0.66
CA VAL A 12 -9.27 -14.82 0.41
C VAL A 12 -8.59 -14.47 1.72
N SER A 13 -9.36 -13.97 2.69
CA SER A 13 -8.88 -13.62 4.03
C SER A 13 -9.88 -14.07 5.07
N ASN A 14 -9.44 -14.87 6.05
CA ASN A 14 -10.29 -15.43 7.11
C ASN A 14 -11.57 -16.10 6.57
N GLU A 15 -11.46 -16.89 5.51
CA GLU A 15 -12.59 -17.58 4.83
C GLU A 15 -13.56 -16.64 4.07
N ASP A 16 -13.35 -15.32 4.13
CA ASP A 16 -14.10 -14.35 3.33
C ASP A 16 -13.40 -14.05 2.01
N THR A 17 -14.19 -13.84 0.95
CA THR A 17 -13.69 -13.27 -0.32
C THR A 17 -13.87 -11.76 -0.28
N LEU A 18 -12.76 -11.03 -0.41
CA LEU A 18 -12.71 -9.57 -0.39
C LEU A 18 -12.08 -9.09 -1.70
N GLN A 19 -12.33 -7.85 -2.07
CA GLN A 19 -11.73 -7.19 -3.21
C GLN A 19 -10.74 -6.13 -2.70
N ASN A 20 -9.50 -6.23 -3.15
CA ASN A 20 -8.44 -5.30 -2.81
C ASN A 20 -7.93 -4.55 -4.03
N LEU A 21 -7.58 -3.27 -3.83
CA LEU A 21 -6.74 -2.49 -4.74
C LEU A 21 -5.30 -2.54 -4.22
N ALA A 22 -4.38 -3.02 -5.04
CA ALA A 22 -2.95 -3.00 -4.76
C ALA A 22 -2.20 -2.14 -5.79
N PHE A 23 -1.13 -1.48 -5.36
CA PHE A 23 -0.25 -0.67 -6.20
C PHE A 23 1.20 -0.84 -5.77
N VAL A 24 2.13 -0.89 -6.72
CA VAL A 24 3.57 -0.77 -6.46
C VAL A 24 4.27 0.13 -7.49
N SER A 25 5.31 0.84 -7.04
CA SER A 25 6.23 1.63 -7.87
C SER A 25 7.66 1.19 -7.58
N MET A 26 8.40 0.80 -8.62
CA MET A 26 9.79 0.34 -8.53
C MET A 26 10.71 1.19 -9.40
N HIS A 27 11.69 1.84 -8.76
CA HIS A 27 12.81 2.53 -9.38
C HIS A 27 13.87 2.92 -8.34
N SER A 28 15.04 3.36 -8.81
CA SER A 28 16.20 3.73 -7.97
C SER A 28 15.94 4.78 -6.89
N ASN A 29 14.85 5.54 -7.02
CA ASN A 29 14.51 6.68 -6.14
C ASN A 29 13.12 6.50 -5.50
N ALA A 30 12.54 5.30 -5.50
CA ALA A 30 11.23 5.08 -4.90
C ALA A 30 11.34 5.28 -3.38
N GLU A 31 10.54 6.19 -2.84
CA GLU A 31 10.59 6.57 -1.43
C GLU A 31 9.19 6.87 -0.85
N PHE A 32 9.12 7.02 0.47
CA PHE A 32 7.90 7.14 1.24
C PHE A 32 7.05 8.34 0.82
N SER A 33 7.70 9.44 0.45
CA SER A 33 7.01 10.65 -0.03
C SER A 33 6.19 10.38 -1.29
N GLU A 34 6.67 9.50 -2.17
CA GLU A 34 5.98 9.12 -3.40
C GLU A 34 4.71 8.32 -3.12
N ILE A 35 4.82 7.25 -2.33
CA ILE A 35 3.63 6.45 -2.00
C ILE A 35 2.64 7.25 -1.16
N ARG A 36 3.12 8.12 -0.27
CA ARG A 36 2.27 9.06 0.46
C ARG A 36 1.49 9.97 -0.49
N ALA A 37 2.16 10.52 -1.51
CA ALA A 37 1.50 11.35 -2.50
C ALA A 37 0.45 10.57 -3.31
N TYR A 38 0.67 9.29 -3.63
CA TYR A 38 -0.33 8.46 -4.30
C TYR A 38 -1.51 8.12 -3.39
N VAL A 39 -1.28 7.78 -2.12
CA VAL A 39 -2.34 7.56 -1.13
C VAL A 39 -3.21 8.81 -1.01
N ASP A 40 -2.59 9.98 -0.79
CA ASP A 40 -3.29 11.26 -0.66
C ASP A 40 -4.05 11.62 -1.95
N ALA A 41 -3.48 11.33 -3.12
CA ALA A 41 -4.13 11.55 -4.40
C ALA A 41 -5.34 10.62 -4.59
N LEU A 42 -5.19 9.31 -4.36
CA LEU A 42 -6.26 8.33 -4.53
C LEU A 42 -7.50 8.72 -3.71
N PHE A 43 -7.32 8.97 -2.41
CA PHE A 43 -8.42 9.28 -1.51
C PHE A 43 -9.07 10.63 -1.79
N ARG A 44 -8.29 11.60 -2.29
CA ARG A 44 -8.84 12.86 -2.80
C ARG A 44 -9.68 12.67 -4.06
N GLU A 45 -9.23 11.86 -5.03
CA GLU A 45 -9.96 11.65 -6.28
C GLU A 45 -11.28 10.90 -6.08
N ILE A 46 -11.37 10.04 -5.06
CA ILE A 46 -12.61 9.30 -4.72
C ILE A 46 -13.47 10.00 -3.65
N ASP A 47 -13.10 11.20 -3.21
CA ASP A 47 -13.81 12.01 -2.19
C ASP A 47 -14.04 11.27 -0.86
N ILE A 48 -13.03 10.55 -0.38
CA ILE A 48 -13.06 9.82 0.89
C ILE A 48 -11.95 10.33 1.82
N ALA A 49 -12.33 10.79 3.02
CA ALA A 49 -11.38 11.12 4.07
C ALA A 49 -10.94 9.86 4.83
N VAL A 50 -9.63 9.68 4.98
CA VAL A 50 -9.01 8.59 5.75
C VAL A 50 -8.05 9.12 6.79
N ASP A 51 -7.88 8.38 7.88
CA ASP A 51 -6.84 8.61 8.87
C ASP A 51 -5.64 7.72 8.56
N LEU A 52 -4.44 8.28 8.66
CA LEU A 52 -3.19 7.54 8.49
C LEU A 52 -2.49 7.43 9.84
N LYS A 53 -2.08 6.23 10.21
CA LYS A 53 -1.42 5.93 11.50
C LYS A 53 -0.14 5.15 11.26
N ASP A 54 0.76 5.16 12.24
CA ASP A 54 1.94 4.30 12.20
C ASP A 54 1.52 2.84 12.10
N SER A 55 2.22 2.10 11.23
CA SER A 55 2.00 0.66 11.03
C SER A 55 3.12 -0.14 11.69
N ASP A 56 2.81 -1.39 12.02
CA ASP A 56 3.79 -2.39 12.46
C ASP A 56 4.04 -3.50 11.43
N ASP A 57 3.54 -3.34 10.20
CA ASP A 57 3.66 -4.37 9.15
C ASP A 57 5.13 -4.61 8.76
N PRO A 58 5.67 -5.82 8.98
CA PRO A 58 7.09 -6.13 8.76
C PRO A 58 7.44 -6.29 7.27
N ALA A 59 6.46 -6.33 6.37
CA ALA A 59 6.75 -6.30 4.93
C ALA A 59 7.38 -4.96 4.51
N PHE A 60 7.17 -3.90 5.32
CA PHE A 60 7.64 -2.56 5.06
C PHE A 60 8.75 -2.12 6.03
N LEU A 61 9.56 -1.17 5.59
CA LEU A 61 10.66 -0.60 6.36
C LEU A 61 10.16 0.19 7.57
N GLU A 62 10.76 -0.08 8.73
CA GLU A 62 10.41 0.58 10.00
C GLU A 62 10.49 2.11 9.87
N GLY A 63 9.48 2.81 10.39
CA GLY A 63 9.35 4.27 10.27
C GLY A 63 8.99 4.78 8.87
N ARG A 64 8.86 3.90 7.86
CA ARG A 64 8.49 4.25 6.47
C ARG A 64 7.30 3.43 6.00
N ARG A 65 6.33 3.26 6.90
CA ARG A 65 5.10 2.46 6.73
C ARG A 65 3.94 3.10 7.48
N GLY A 66 2.73 2.95 6.96
CA GLY A 66 1.52 3.50 7.56
C GLY A 66 0.29 2.66 7.28
N ASP A 67 -0.61 2.62 8.25
CA ASP A 67 -1.92 1.99 8.15
C ASP A 67 -2.97 3.02 7.73
N ILE A 68 -3.89 2.59 6.88
CA ILE A 68 -4.97 3.43 6.35
C ILE A 68 -6.26 3.05 7.07
N PHE A 69 -6.94 4.04 7.65
CA PHE A 69 -8.18 3.86 8.39
C PHE A 69 -9.33 4.64 7.76
N TYR A 70 -10.48 3.99 7.60
CA TYR A 70 -11.73 4.62 7.22
C TYR A 70 -12.80 4.27 8.25
N LYS A 71 -13.50 5.28 8.79
CA LYS A 71 -14.52 5.11 9.85
C LYS A 71 -14.01 4.26 11.04
N ASN A 72 -12.81 4.54 11.53
CA ASN A 72 -12.12 3.81 12.61
C ASN A 72 -11.81 2.33 12.31
N LYS A 73 -11.96 1.86 11.07
CA LYS A 73 -11.58 0.51 10.63
C LYS A 73 -10.32 0.58 9.79
N LYS A 74 -9.31 -0.25 10.10
CA LYS A 74 -8.14 -0.42 9.23
C LYS A 74 -8.60 -1.02 7.90
N ILE A 75 -8.35 -0.33 6.81
CA ILE A 75 -8.70 -0.77 5.46
C ILE A 75 -7.48 -1.16 4.65
N GLY A 76 -6.26 -0.83 5.07
CA GLY A 76 -5.07 -1.16 4.31
C GLY A 76 -3.77 -0.67 4.93
N VAL A 77 -2.71 -0.76 4.15
CA VAL A 77 -1.33 -0.41 4.51
C VAL A 77 -0.62 0.19 3.31
N PHE A 78 0.38 1.03 3.54
CA PHE A 78 1.28 1.55 2.52
C PHE A 78 2.68 1.77 3.10
N GLY A 79 3.70 1.81 2.23
CA GLY A 79 5.07 2.12 2.67
C GLY A 79 6.14 1.75 1.66
N GLU A 80 7.38 1.87 2.10
CA GLU A 80 8.56 1.28 1.44
C GLU A 80 8.71 -0.17 1.84
N PHE A 81 8.85 -1.08 0.88
CA PHE A 81 9.11 -2.48 1.21
C PHE A 81 10.47 -2.64 1.90
N HIS A 82 10.52 -3.54 2.87
CA HIS A 82 11.76 -3.88 3.54
C HIS A 82 12.75 -4.50 2.52
N PRO A 83 14.05 -4.16 2.54
CA PRO A 83 15.03 -4.69 1.58
C PRO A 83 15.05 -6.23 1.50
N GLU A 84 14.85 -6.90 2.63
CA GLU A 84 14.76 -8.36 2.69
C GLU A 84 13.59 -8.92 1.87
N VAL A 85 12.44 -8.23 1.88
CA VAL A 85 11.30 -8.62 1.03
C VAL A 85 11.70 -8.50 -0.42
N ILE A 86 12.23 -7.35 -0.84
CA ILE A 86 12.65 -7.09 -2.22
C ILE A 86 13.64 -8.17 -2.72
N TRP A 87 14.65 -8.51 -1.91
CA TRP A 87 15.65 -9.54 -2.26
C TRP A 87 15.08 -10.96 -2.31
N ASN A 88 14.16 -11.30 -1.41
CA ASN A 88 13.50 -12.61 -1.42
C ASN A 88 12.67 -12.83 -2.69
N PHE A 89 12.18 -11.75 -3.31
CA PHE A 89 11.52 -11.75 -4.62
C PHE A 89 12.49 -11.61 -5.82
N GLN A 90 13.82 -11.63 -5.58
CA GLN A 90 14.86 -11.50 -6.61
C GLN A 90 14.79 -10.16 -7.38
N LEU A 91 14.37 -9.10 -6.70
CA LEU A 91 14.33 -7.74 -7.21
C LEU A 91 15.52 -6.94 -6.69
N ASP A 92 15.93 -5.89 -7.41
CA ASP A 92 17.19 -5.16 -7.19
C ASP A 92 17.03 -3.64 -7.07
N HIS A 93 15.80 -3.15 -7.04
CA HIS A 93 15.47 -1.73 -6.91
C HIS A 93 14.54 -1.47 -5.73
N PRO A 94 14.59 -0.29 -5.10
CA PRO A 94 13.60 0.14 -4.11
C PRO A 94 12.17 0.05 -4.66
N ILE A 95 11.26 -0.37 -3.80
CA ILE A 95 9.84 -0.53 -4.12
C ILE A 95 9.02 0.14 -3.02
N VAL A 96 8.06 0.95 -3.43
CA VAL A 96 6.99 1.44 -2.55
C VAL A 96 5.67 0.84 -2.99
N GLY A 97 4.74 0.65 -2.06
CA GLY A 97 3.44 0.07 -2.39
C GLY A 97 2.36 0.35 -1.37
N MET A 98 1.14 0.00 -1.75
CA MET A 98 -0.05 0.10 -0.94
C MET A 98 -1.01 -1.05 -1.30
N GLU A 99 -1.77 -1.49 -0.31
CA GLU A 99 -2.93 -2.34 -0.53
C GLU A 99 -4.09 -1.87 0.36
N ILE A 100 -5.30 -1.77 -0.22
CA ILE A 100 -6.52 -1.41 0.50
C ILE A 100 -7.68 -2.36 0.14
N ASN A 101 -8.49 -2.71 1.13
CA ASN A 101 -9.78 -3.36 0.94
C ASN A 101 -10.81 -2.31 0.49
N ILE A 102 -11.38 -2.52 -0.70
CA ILE A 102 -12.33 -1.58 -1.30
C ILE A 102 -13.79 -1.92 -1.02
N ASN A 103 -14.12 -3.13 -0.53
CA ASN A 103 -15.50 -3.46 -0.12
C ASN A 103 -15.98 -2.56 1.03
N ILE A 104 -15.06 -2.07 1.87
CA ILE A 104 -15.38 -1.20 3.01
C ILE A 104 -15.67 0.24 2.57
N LEU A 105 -15.33 0.60 1.33
CA LEU A 105 -15.51 1.94 0.76
C LEU A 105 -16.86 2.11 0.03
N GLN A 106 -17.62 1.03 -0.16
CA GLN A 106 -18.91 1.01 -0.85
C GLN A 106 -20.10 1.19 0.10
#